data_AF-A0A960UHL3-F1
#
_entry.id   AF-A0A960UHL3-F1
#
_cell.length_a   1.000
_cell.length_b   1.000
_cell.length_c   1.000
_cell.angle_alpha   90.00
_cell.angle_beta   90.00
_cell.angle_gamma   90.00
#
_symmetry.space_group_name_H-M   'P 1'
#
loop_
_entity.id
_entity.type
_entity.pdbx_description
1 polymer ?
#
loop_
_entity_poly.entity_id
_entity_poly.type
_entity_poly.pdbx_seq_one_letter_code
_entity_poly.pdbx_strand_id
1 'polypeptide(L)' 'METYDWSEFHVRMYYLAPLGDVFRRFATAEGLESFFIHKATHTAADGTVRASNELVQSGDRYDWTYVHDFG' A
#
# COMPACT_ATOMS: atom_id res chain seq x y z
N MET A 1 0.97 -9.62 33.71
CA MET A 1 0.20 -9.96 32.50
C MET A 1 -0.01 -8.64 31.79
N GLU A 2 0.72 -8.38 30.72
CA GLU A 2 0.58 -7.12 29.99
C GLU A 2 -0.76 -7.13 29.26
N THR A 3 -1.58 -6.11 29.52
CA THR A 3 -2.83 -5.90 28.81
C THR A 3 -2.47 -5.48 27.40
N TYR A 4 -2.84 -6.28 26.40
CA TYR A 4 -2.59 -5.96 25.00
C TYR A 4 -3.43 -4.74 24.61
N ASP A 5 -2.79 -3.73 24.01
CA ASP A 5 -3.49 -2.56 23.47
C ASP A 5 -4.10 -2.91 22.11
N TRP A 6 -5.41 -3.08 22.07
CA TRP A 6 -6.15 -3.38 20.84
C TRP A 6 -6.34 -2.16 19.92
N SER A 7 -5.85 -0.98 20.32
CA SER A 7 -5.82 0.20 19.45
C SER A 7 -4.62 0.21 18.49
N GLU A 8 -3.63 -0.66 18.71
CA GLU A 8 -2.43 -0.73 17.88
C GLU A 8 -2.06 -2.18 17.54
N PHE A 9 -1.64 -2.37 16.29
CA PHE A 9 -1.10 -3.64 15.82
C PHE A 9 0.20 -3.39 15.10
N HIS A 10 1.26 -4.10 15.50
CA HIS A 10 2.55 -4.06 14.83
C HIS A 10 2.75 -5.27 13.95
N VAL A 11 2.96 -5.05 12.65
CA VAL A 11 3.39 -6.08 11.71
C VAL A 11 4.82 -5.77 11.28
N ARG A 12 5.74 -6.73 11.48
CA ARG A 12 7.13 -6.61 11.02
C ARG A 12 7.35 -7.54 9.83
N MET A 13 7.74 -6.96 8.70
CA MET A 13 8.03 -7.68 7.45
C MET A 13 9.52 -7.54 7.14
N TYR A 14 10.19 -8.65 6.84
CA TYR A 14 11.61 -8.67 6.51
C TYR A 14 11.79 -8.86 5.00
N TYR A 15 12.55 -7.96 4.37
CA TYR A 15 12.82 -7.99 2.94
C TYR A 15 14.32 -8.03 2.69
N LEU A 16 14.76 -8.97 1.86
CA LEU A 16 16.13 -8.98 1.33
C LEU A 16 16.19 -8.11 0.06
N ALA A 17 15.95 -6.81 0.22
CA ALA A 17 15.93 -5.84 -0.87
C ALA A 17 16.37 -4.45 -0.39
N PRO A 18 16.89 -3.59 -1.28
CA PRO A 18 17.15 -2.18 -0.94
C PRO A 18 15.89 -1.46 -0.47
N LEU A 19 16.03 -0.57 0.51
CA LEU A 19 14.91 0.18 1.10
C LEU A 19 14.11 0.96 0.03
N GLY A 20 14.79 1.54 -0.97
CA GLY A 20 14.12 2.27 -2.05
C GLY A 20 13.17 1.41 -2.88
N ASP A 21 13.54 0.15 -3.11
CA ASP A 21 12.71 -0.80 -3.87
C ASP A 21 11.50 -1.24 -3.07
N VAL A 22 11.68 -1.48 -1.77
CA VAL A 22 10.58 -1.78 -0.84
C VAL A 22 9.63 -0.58 -0.79
N PHE A 23 10.15 0.63 -0.56
CA PHE A 23 9.34 1.84 -0.53
C PHE A 23 8.53 2.01 -1.81
N ARG A 24 9.17 1.86 -2.98
CA ARG A 24 8.49 1.97 -4.27
C ARG A 24 7.35 0.95 -4.41
N ARG A 25 7.56 -0.30 -4.00
CA ARG A 25 6.51 -1.32 -4.03
C ARG A 25 5.30 -0.98 -3.15
N PHE A 26 5.51 -0.28 -2.05
CA PHE A 26 4.41 0.17 -1.18
C PHE A 26 3.80 1.52 -1.60
N ALA A 27 4.45 2.26 -2.50
CA ALA A 27 4.11 3.64 -2.84
C ALA A 27 3.62 3.82 -4.28
N THR A 28 3.45 2.75 -5.07
CA THR A 28 2.86 2.79 -6.41
C THR A 28 1.74 1.76 -6.53
N ALA A 29 0.77 2.03 -7.41
CA ALA A 29 -0.32 1.10 -7.67
C ALA A 29 0.20 -0.24 -8.19
N GLU A 30 1.12 -0.20 -9.17
CA GLU A 30 1.78 -1.37 -9.74
C GLU A 30 2.52 -2.19 -8.68
N GLY A 31 3.17 -1.52 -7.73
CA GLY A 31 3.88 -2.16 -6.64
C GLY A 31 2.94 -2.88 -5.69
N LEU A 32 1.88 -2.20 -5.24
CA LEU A 32 0.88 -2.77 -4.32
C LEU A 32 0.14 -3.94 -4.97
N GLU A 33 -0.22 -3.81 -6.25
CA GLU A 33 -0.89 -4.84 -7.04
C GLU A 33 -0.03 -6.08 -7.28
N SER A 34 1.29 -5.99 -7.12
CA SER A 34 2.20 -7.12 -7.37
C SER A 34 2.25 -8.14 -6.23
N PHE A 35 1.79 -7.80 -5.02
CA PHE A 35 1.94 -8.70 -3.86
C PHE A 35 0.96 -8.49 -2.70
N PHE A 36 0.25 -7.35 -2.63
CA PHE A 36 -0.52 -6.99 -1.45
C PHE A 36 -2.01 -6.76 -1.71
N ILE A 37 -2.33 -6.03 -2.77
CA ILE A 37 -3.71 -5.61 -3.09
C ILE A 37 -4.09 -6.15 -4.47
N HIS A 38 -5.37 -6.39 -4.74
CA HIS A 38 -5.80 -6.83 -6.07
C HIS A 38 -5.87 -5.66 -7.06
N LYS A 39 -6.43 -4.52 -6.63
CA LYS A 39 -6.48 -3.29 -7.43
C LYS A 39 -6.22 -2.07 -6.57
N ALA A 40 -5.40 -1.15 -7.06
CA ALA A 40 -5.12 0.14 -6.45
C ALA A 40 -5.29 1.27 -7.46
N THR A 41 -6.02 2.30 -7.08
CA THR A 41 -6.14 3.56 -7.83
C THR A 41 -5.81 4.72 -6.92
N HIS A 42 -4.98 5.63 -7.42
CA HIS A 42 -4.51 6.80 -6.70
C HIS A 42 -4.90 8.04 -7.49
N THR A 43 -5.54 8.98 -6.82
CA THR A 43 -6.07 10.19 -7.45
C THR A 43 -5.49 11.41 -6.74
N ALA A 44 -4.86 12.30 -7.51
CA ALA A 44 -4.37 13.57 -7.01
C ALA A 44 -5.51 14.47 -6.54
N ALA A 45 -5.19 15.50 -5.76
CA ALA A 45 -6.18 16.44 -5.21
C ALA A 45 -7.01 17.17 -6.28
N ASP A 46 -6.50 17.29 -7.51
CA ASP A 46 -7.19 17.90 -8.66
C ASP A 46 -8.12 16.91 -9.41
N GLY A 47 -8.20 15.65 -8.96
CA GLY A 47 -8.99 14.60 -9.59
C GLY A 47 -8.24 13.79 -10.66
N THR A 48 -6.98 14.11 -10.95
CA THR A 48 -6.17 13.36 -11.93
C THR A 48 -5.77 12.00 -11.37
N VAL A 49 -6.03 10.92 -12.13
CA VAL A 49 -5.55 9.57 -11.77
C VAL A 49 -4.06 9.48 -12.06
N ARG A 50 -3.28 9.06 -11.05
CA ARG A 50 -1.84 8.85 -11.19
C ARG A 50 -1.54 7.62 -12.05
N ALA A 51 -0.41 7.65 -12.74
CA ALA A 51 0.05 6.47 -13.47
C ALA A 51 0.38 5.33 -12.50
N SER A 52 0.25 4.08 -12.94
CA SER A 52 0.41 2.92 -12.05
C SER A 52 1.81 2.81 -11.42
N ASN A 53 2.84 3.32 -12.10
CA ASN A 53 4.24 3.30 -11.67
C ASN A 53 4.69 4.59 -10.96
N GLU A 54 3.78 5.54 -10.77
CA GLU A 54 4.00 6.85 -10.15
C GLU A 54 3.89 6.75 -8.63
N LEU A 55 4.76 7.49 -7.93
CA LEU A 55 4.72 7.56 -6.47
C LEU A 55 3.51 8.36 -5.99
N VAL A 56 2.83 7.83 -4.98
CA VAL A 56 1.82 8.57 -4.23
C VAL A 56 2.40 9.82 -3.60
N GLN A 57 1.57 10.86 -3.51
CA GLN A 57 1.91 12.14 -2.92
C GLN A 57 0.98 12.46 -1.75
N SER A 58 1.42 13.37 -0.89
CA SER A 58 0.59 13.88 0.19
C SER A 58 -0.67 14.55 -0.37
N GLY A 59 -1.84 14.17 0.16
CA GLY A 59 -3.14 14.68 -0.26
C GLY A 59 -3.85 13.85 -1.34
N ASP A 60 -3.24 12.76 -1.80
CA ASP A 60 -3.91 11.83 -2.71
C ASP A 60 -5.09 11.11 -2.05
N ARG A 61 -6.08 10.75 -2.85
CA ARG A 61 -7.15 9.82 -2.50
C ARG A 61 -6.78 8.41 -2.98
N TYR A 62 -7.12 7.42 -2.16
CA TYR A 62 -6.88 6.00 -2.41
C TYR A 62 -8.19 5.25 -2.60
N ASP A 63 -8.27 4.42 -3.63
CA ASP A 63 -9.34 3.45 -3.85
C ASP A 63 -8.69 2.08 -4.09
N TRP A 64 -8.81 1.21 -3.09
CA TRP A 64 -8.15 -0.10 -3.06
C TRP A 64 -9.18 -1.21 -2.95
N THR A 65 -9.15 -2.13 -3.90
CA THR A 65 -9.94 -3.36 -3.86
C THR A 65 -9.05 -4.48 -3.36
N TYR A 66 -9.37 -4.98 -2.16
CA TYR A 66 -8.74 -6.18 -1.63
C TYR A 66 -9.49 -7.42 -2.15
N VAL A 67 -8.75 -8.47 -2.52
CA VAL A 67 -9.33 -9.79 -2.73
C VAL A 67 -8.69 -10.74 -1.73
N HIS A 68 -9.45 -11.13 -0.71
CA HIS A 68 -9.14 -12.31 0.08
C HIS A 68 -9.95 -13.45 -0.53
N ASP A 69 -9.27 -14.39 -1.18
CA ASP A 69 -9.90 -15.66 -1.52
C ASP A 69 -10.01 -16.47 -0.23
N PHE A 70 -11.23 -16.62 0.29
CA PHE A 70 -11.53 -17.55 1.37
C PHE A 70 -11.71 -18.96 0.75
N GLY A 71 -10.67 -19.42 0.07
CA GLY A 71 -10.58 -20.78 -0.50
C GLY A 71 -10.13 -21.79 0.53
#